data_AF-A0A1L8CNH0-F1
#
_entry.id   AF-A0A1L8CNH0-F1
#
_cell.length_a   1.000
_cell.length_b   1.000
_cell.length_c   1.000
_cell.angle_alpha   90.00
_cell.angle_beta   90.00
_cell.angle_gamma   90.00
#
_symmetry.space_group_name_H-M   'P 1'
#
loop_
_entity.id
_entity.type
_entity.pdbx_description
1 polymer ?
#
loop_
_entity_poly.entity_id
_entity_poly.type
_entity_poly.pdbx_seq_one_letter_code
_entity_poly.pdbx_strand_id
1 'polypeptide(L)'
;MNRNILTALMLSLLMMVGCDNSDGNYTKPAKDEEANVSDGAAQNAESKPSKEPVKVVTVDKTAPVITLNGVDTVTIAVDDTYKDAGATAMDNVDGDISDQIRSTSTLDAAKTGMYAVGYNVSDAAGNAAAPVYRFVKVVEAGSAEAIEAAKAAEAAKAAEAAKAAEAAKAAEAAKAAEAAKAAEAAKAAEAAKAAEAAKAAEAAKAAEAAKAAEAAKAAEAAKAAEAAKAAEAAKVAEAKKAADAKKAVDAKKAADAKKAADAKKAADAKKAADAKKAADAKKAAAAKKAAAAKKAAAAKKAAAAKKAAAAKKAAAAKKVVKSGDRTPPVIKLFGGSSATITVGDIYDDVGALATDNVDGDISKRIRRTGEIDKTKPGTYTLKYDVKDRAGNAAVTATRTITVVKESDTTRPVITLNGKSKVTVIVGGSYKDSGAKASDDVDGDLTAKINKSGSVNTAKIGTYVLKYSVSDAAGNAAMVKSRKVIVSGNPVAGAALAKAKCKICHNLDTTANKTGPGLKGVFNRRAGTAAGFRYGKTLKTSSWNWDEAKLRIWLGQKTRNAVKQVSGDSAAATRMNFKGVSGSDLDNLIAFLKQN
;
A
#
# COMPACT_ATOMS: atom_id res chain seq x y z
N MET A 1 0.92 -40.59 15.83
CA MET A 1 -0.36 -41.34 15.87
C MET A 1 -1.19 -40.85 17.04
N ASN A 2 -2.41 -40.38 16.78
CA ASN A 2 -3.59 -40.54 17.64
C ASN A 2 -4.82 -40.12 16.82
N ARG A 3 -5.95 -40.79 17.02
CA ARG A 3 -7.14 -40.71 16.16
C ARG A 3 -8.39 -41.04 16.99
N ASN A 4 -9.57 -40.67 16.49
CA ASN A 4 -10.88 -40.82 17.16
C ASN A 4 -11.01 -39.82 18.34
N ILE A 5 -12.18 -39.46 18.87
CA ILE A 5 -13.54 -40.03 18.91
C ILE A 5 -14.52 -38.85 18.61
N LEU A 6 -15.69 -38.95 17.96
CA LEU A 6 -16.88 -39.78 18.24
C LEU A 6 -17.78 -39.98 16.99
N THR A 7 -18.71 -40.95 17.06
CA THR A 7 -19.60 -41.39 15.95
C THR A 7 -21.07 -41.46 16.38
N ALA A 8 -21.99 -41.24 15.43
CA ALA A 8 -23.39 -41.72 15.41
C ALA A 8 -23.82 -41.76 13.91
N LEU A 9 -24.48 -42.77 13.30
CA LEU A 9 -25.52 -43.76 13.67
C LEU A 9 -26.86 -43.08 14.02
N MET A 10 -28.06 -43.52 13.59
CA MET A 10 -28.56 -44.72 12.84
C MET A 10 -30.02 -44.40 12.35
N LEU A 11 -30.76 -45.11 11.48
CA LEU A 11 -30.62 -46.27 10.56
C LEU A 11 -31.84 -46.31 9.59
N SER A 12 -31.78 -47.09 8.48
CA SER A 12 -32.96 -47.73 7.80
C SER A 12 -33.97 -46.85 7.01
N LEU A 13 -34.78 -47.37 6.05
CA LEU A 13 -34.83 -48.70 5.40
C LEU A 13 -35.35 -48.66 3.93
N LEU A 14 -34.67 -49.45 3.09
CA LEU A 14 -34.97 -50.12 1.82
C LEU A 14 -36.44 -50.49 1.44
N MET A 15 -36.82 -50.31 0.15
CA MET A 15 -37.43 -51.27 -0.83
C MET A 15 -37.36 -50.61 -2.24
N MET A 16 -36.93 -51.19 -3.38
CA MET A 16 -37.09 -52.48 -4.10
C MET A 16 -38.32 -52.60 -5.03
N VAL A 17 -38.04 -52.73 -6.35
CA VAL A 17 -38.72 -53.51 -7.45
C VAL A 17 -40.26 -53.43 -7.60
N GLY A 18 -40.89 -53.32 -8.79
CA GLY A 18 -40.45 -53.29 -10.20
C GLY A 18 -41.44 -54.06 -11.12
N CYS A 19 -41.63 -53.65 -12.39
CA CYS A 19 -42.60 -54.22 -13.37
C CYS A 19 -44.10 -54.09 -12.97
N ASP A 20 -45.14 -54.23 -13.83
CA ASP A 20 -45.24 -54.29 -15.31
C ASP A 20 -46.58 -53.71 -15.83
N ASN A 21 -46.72 -53.67 -17.16
CA ASN A 21 -47.87 -53.45 -18.06
C ASN A 21 -49.36 -53.20 -17.62
N SER A 22 -49.99 -52.35 -18.47
CA SER A 22 -51.32 -52.47 -19.14
C SER A 22 -52.56 -51.61 -18.77
N ASP A 23 -53.28 -51.29 -19.86
CA ASP A 23 -54.72 -50.99 -20.07
C ASP A 23 -55.38 -49.69 -19.53
N GLY A 24 -55.89 -48.89 -20.49
CA GLY A 24 -56.76 -47.72 -20.30
C GLY A 24 -57.19 -47.12 -21.64
N ASN A 25 -58.46 -47.25 -22.02
CA ASN A 25 -58.98 -47.03 -23.39
C ASN A 25 -60.05 -45.91 -23.47
N TYR A 26 -60.49 -45.56 -24.69
CA TYR A 26 -61.68 -44.79 -25.13
C TYR A 26 -61.61 -43.27 -25.47
N THR A 27 -61.51 -43.02 -26.80
CA THR A 27 -62.31 -42.09 -27.67
C THR A 27 -62.37 -40.55 -27.51
N LYS A 28 -61.78 -39.81 -28.48
CA LYS A 28 -62.38 -39.18 -29.72
C LYS A 28 -63.87 -38.68 -29.69
N PRO A 29 -64.38 -37.78 -30.59
CA PRO A 29 -63.83 -36.82 -31.60
C PRO A 29 -64.14 -35.32 -31.24
N ALA A 30 -63.77 -34.21 -31.94
CA ALA A 30 -63.50 -33.81 -33.35
C ALA A 30 -64.73 -33.38 -34.22
N LYS A 31 -64.52 -32.45 -35.19
CA LYS A 31 -65.47 -31.86 -36.21
C LYS A 31 -66.44 -30.77 -35.70
N ASP A 32 -66.93 -29.77 -36.47
CA ASP A 32 -66.67 -29.15 -37.80
C ASP A 32 -66.86 -27.59 -37.62
N GLU A 33 -66.72 -26.61 -38.55
CA GLU A 33 -67.20 -26.41 -39.96
C GLU A 33 -66.35 -25.36 -40.73
N GLU A 34 -66.52 -25.30 -42.06
CA GLU A 34 -66.08 -24.20 -42.96
C GLU A 34 -67.29 -23.48 -43.60
N ALA A 35 -67.29 -22.14 -43.74
CA ALA A 35 -68.24 -21.43 -44.61
C ALA A 35 -67.81 -20.01 -45.07
N ASN A 36 -67.20 -19.93 -46.25
CA ASN A 36 -67.54 -19.04 -47.38
C ASN A 36 -67.82 -17.51 -47.21
N VAL A 37 -66.86 -16.70 -47.73
CA VAL A 37 -66.98 -15.52 -48.63
C VAL A 37 -68.22 -14.61 -48.60
N SER A 38 -67.99 -13.28 -48.49
CA SER A 38 -68.76 -12.24 -49.21
C SER A 38 -67.96 -10.96 -49.46
N ASP A 39 -68.17 -10.30 -50.60
CA ASP A 39 -67.63 -8.96 -50.93
C ASP A 39 -68.20 -7.82 -50.06
N GLY A 40 -67.46 -6.70 -49.97
CA GLY A 40 -67.93 -5.49 -49.27
C GLY A 40 -67.01 -4.28 -49.47
N ALA A 41 -67.27 -3.48 -50.50
CA ALA A 41 -66.43 -2.33 -50.85
C ALA A 41 -66.67 -1.08 -49.96
N ALA A 42 -65.56 -0.43 -49.60
CA ALA A 42 -65.35 0.95 -49.16
C ALA A 42 -66.56 1.84 -48.76
N GLN A 43 -66.44 2.48 -47.59
CA GLN A 43 -66.83 3.89 -47.44
C GLN A 43 -65.96 4.64 -46.42
N ASN A 44 -65.99 5.97 -46.51
CA ASN A 44 -64.96 6.87 -45.97
C ASN A 44 -65.37 7.52 -44.64
N ALA A 45 -64.44 7.63 -43.68
CA ALA A 45 -64.60 8.45 -42.48
C ALA A 45 -63.24 8.98 -41.96
N GLU A 46 -63.12 10.32 -41.95
CA GLU A 46 -62.07 11.09 -41.29
C GLU A 46 -62.25 11.05 -39.74
N SER A 47 -61.26 11.28 -38.87
CA SER A 47 -59.81 11.51 -38.99
C SER A 47 -59.12 11.37 -37.61
N LYS A 48 -57.82 11.03 -37.57
CA LYS A 48 -56.89 11.51 -36.52
C LYS A 48 -55.41 11.24 -36.87
N PRO A 49 -54.48 12.21 -36.73
CA PRO A 49 -53.06 11.96 -36.92
C PRO A 49 -52.42 11.39 -35.64
N SER A 50 -52.06 10.10 -35.65
CA SER A 50 -51.14 9.53 -34.66
C SER A 50 -49.70 9.97 -34.98
N LYS A 51 -49.03 10.63 -34.03
CA LYS A 51 -47.59 10.87 -34.09
C LYS A 51 -46.86 9.63 -33.58
N GLU A 52 -46.70 8.62 -34.41
CA GLU A 52 -45.69 7.60 -34.14
C GLU A 52 -44.29 8.22 -34.27
N PRO A 53 -43.39 8.00 -33.30
CA PRO A 53 -42.02 8.47 -33.42
C PRO A 53 -41.28 7.62 -34.46
N VAL A 54 -40.69 8.28 -35.47
CA VAL A 54 -39.82 7.61 -36.45
C VAL A 54 -38.69 6.92 -35.68
N LYS A 55 -38.67 5.58 -35.71
CA LYS A 55 -37.65 4.76 -35.05
C LYS A 55 -36.31 4.97 -35.76
N VAL A 56 -35.48 5.87 -35.23
CA VAL A 56 -34.14 6.13 -35.75
C VAL A 56 -33.29 4.87 -35.54
N VAL A 57 -33.15 4.08 -36.60
CA VAL A 57 -32.24 2.92 -36.61
C VAL A 57 -30.82 3.45 -36.65
N THR A 58 -30.15 3.43 -35.50
CA THR A 58 -28.71 3.62 -35.40
C THR A 58 -28.01 2.42 -36.03
N VAL A 59 -27.64 2.53 -37.31
CA VAL A 59 -26.85 1.52 -38.01
C VAL A 59 -25.46 1.46 -37.39
N ASP A 60 -25.10 0.33 -36.78
CA ASP A 60 -23.75 0.13 -36.26
C ASP A 60 -22.74 -0.02 -37.41
N LYS A 61 -21.52 0.46 -37.14
CA LYS A 61 -20.37 0.53 -38.05
C LYS A 61 -19.06 0.21 -37.31
N THR A 62 -19.17 -0.22 -36.06
CA THR A 62 -18.04 -0.63 -35.23
C THR A 62 -17.76 -2.10 -35.52
N ALA A 63 -16.50 -2.50 -35.52
CA ALA A 63 -16.13 -3.87 -35.79
C ALA A 63 -15.88 -4.63 -34.48
N PRO A 64 -16.36 -5.87 -34.33
CA PRO A 64 -16.12 -6.67 -33.15
C PRO A 64 -14.63 -6.91 -32.89
N VAL A 65 -14.26 -7.01 -31.61
CA VAL A 65 -12.87 -7.17 -31.17
C VAL A 65 -12.63 -8.61 -30.71
N ILE A 66 -11.82 -9.35 -31.47
CA ILE A 66 -11.37 -10.69 -31.12
C ILE A 66 -10.20 -10.61 -30.12
N THR A 67 -10.24 -11.42 -29.06
CA THR A 67 -9.18 -11.59 -28.06
C THR A 67 -8.74 -13.06 -27.99
N LEU A 68 -7.44 -13.34 -27.99
CA LEU A 68 -6.95 -14.72 -27.85
C LEU A 68 -7.07 -15.23 -26.40
N ASN A 69 -7.42 -16.51 -26.27
CA ASN A 69 -7.34 -17.20 -24.99
C ASN A 69 -5.89 -17.70 -24.79
N GLY A 70 -5.18 -17.14 -23.80
CA GLY A 70 -3.77 -17.45 -23.56
C GLY A 70 -2.82 -16.71 -24.50
N VAL A 71 -1.68 -17.33 -24.82
CA VAL A 71 -0.60 -16.72 -25.60
C VAL A 71 -0.89 -16.59 -27.10
N ASP A 72 -0.19 -15.67 -27.77
CA ASP A 72 -0.22 -15.51 -29.23
C ASP A 72 0.58 -16.58 -29.99
N THR A 73 1.47 -17.32 -29.31
CA THR A 73 2.44 -18.24 -29.92
C THR A 73 2.70 -19.41 -29.00
N VAL A 74 2.46 -20.63 -29.47
CA VAL A 74 2.67 -21.90 -28.75
C VAL A 74 3.81 -22.67 -29.40
N THR A 75 4.62 -23.40 -28.63
CA THR A 75 5.67 -24.30 -29.17
C THR A 75 5.38 -25.78 -28.88
N ILE A 76 5.49 -26.62 -29.90
CA ILE A 76 5.28 -28.08 -29.86
C ILE A 76 6.40 -28.82 -30.61
N ALA A 77 6.61 -30.10 -30.32
CA ALA A 77 7.48 -30.95 -31.12
C ALA A 77 6.81 -31.37 -32.45
N VAL A 78 7.61 -31.93 -33.38
CA VAL A 78 7.09 -32.71 -34.51
C VAL A 78 6.23 -33.86 -33.98
N ASP A 79 5.08 -34.07 -34.64
CA ASP A 79 4.04 -35.06 -34.33
C ASP A 79 3.32 -34.89 -32.96
N ASP A 80 3.60 -33.82 -32.20
CA ASP A 80 2.83 -33.48 -30.99
C ASP A 80 1.36 -33.13 -31.32
N THR A 81 0.45 -33.53 -30.43
CA THR A 81 -0.98 -33.18 -30.56
C THR A 81 -1.23 -31.75 -30.09
N TYR A 82 -1.33 -30.82 -31.04
CA TYR A 82 -1.74 -29.44 -30.78
C TYR A 82 -3.23 -29.34 -30.39
N LYS A 83 -3.52 -28.76 -29.21
CA LYS A 83 -4.87 -28.36 -28.82
C LYS A 83 -4.96 -26.84 -28.73
N ASP A 84 -5.80 -26.24 -29.58
CA ASP A 84 -6.06 -24.81 -29.55
C ASP A 84 -6.88 -24.38 -28.33
N ALA A 85 -6.53 -23.23 -27.74
CA ALA A 85 -7.26 -22.65 -26.60
C ALA A 85 -8.40 -21.69 -27.04
N GLY A 86 -8.55 -21.43 -28.34
CA GLY A 86 -9.62 -20.60 -28.89
C GLY A 86 -9.40 -19.09 -28.76
N ALA A 87 -10.48 -18.35 -28.94
CA ALA A 87 -10.55 -16.90 -28.79
C ALA A 87 -11.94 -16.53 -28.28
N THR A 88 -12.09 -15.29 -27.80
CA THR A 88 -13.38 -14.66 -27.52
C THR A 88 -13.56 -13.44 -28.42
N ALA A 89 -14.80 -12.97 -28.60
CA ALA A 89 -15.10 -11.78 -29.40
C ALA A 89 -16.18 -10.94 -28.72
N MET A 90 -15.94 -9.64 -28.63
CA MET A 90 -16.84 -8.69 -27.97
C MET A 90 -17.16 -7.53 -28.91
N ASP A 91 -18.43 -7.16 -28.96
CA ASP A 91 -18.97 -6.01 -29.68
C ASP A 91 -19.68 -5.02 -28.74
N ASN A 92 -19.88 -3.78 -29.17
CA ASN A 92 -20.52 -2.72 -28.38
C ASN A 92 -22.06 -2.66 -28.50
N VAL A 93 -22.68 -3.33 -29.48
CA VAL A 93 -24.14 -3.47 -29.61
C VAL A 93 -24.56 -4.93 -29.42
N ASP A 94 -23.89 -5.88 -30.09
CA ASP A 94 -24.24 -7.31 -30.03
C ASP A 94 -23.68 -8.03 -28.78
N GLY A 95 -22.69 -7.44 -28.09
CA GLY A 95 -22.11 -8.00 -26.88
C GLY A 95 -21.14 -9.15 -27.13
N ASP A 96 -21.24 -10.24 -26.37
CA ASP A 96 -20.36 -11.40 -26.55
C ASP A 96 -20.81 -12.24 -27.76
N ILE A 97 -19.98 -12.27 -28.80
CA ILE A 97 -20.21 -13.04 -30.03
C ILE A 97 -19.17 -14.14 -30.23
N SER A 98 -18.53 -14.60 -29.15
CA SER A 98 -17.46 -15.62 -29.19
C SER A 98 -17.86 -16.91 -29.92
N ASP A 99 -19.11 -17.36 -29.76
CA ASP A 99 -19.64 -18.56 -30.41
C ASP A 99 -19.77 -18.42 -31.95
N GLN A 100 -19.67 -17.20 -32.48
CA GLN A 100 -19.72 -16.92 -33.92
C GLN A 100 -18.33 -16.95 -34.59
N ILE A 101 -17.24 -17.07 -33.80
CA ILE A 101 -15.87 -17.08 -34.31
C ILE A 101 -15.63 -18.29 -35.21
N ARG A 102 -15.12 -18.03 -36.41
CA ARG A 102 -14.66 -19.06 -37.36
C ARG A 102 -13.14 -19.12 -37.35
N SER A 103 -12.59 -20.29 -37.01
CA SER A 103 -11.16 -20.57 -37.09
C SER A 103 -10.77 -21.18 -38.44
N THR A 104 -9.55 -20.88 -38.87
CA THR A 104 -8.84 -21.53 -39.97
C THR A 104 -7.44 -21.92 -39.49
N SER A 105 -6.82 -22.96 -40.05
CA SER A 105 -5.49 -23.41 -39.64
C SER A 105 -4.64 -23.81 -40.84
N THR A 106 -3.36 -23.45 -40.81
CA THR A 106 -2.34 -23.96 -41.75
C THR A 106 -1.45 -25.06 -41.14
N LEU A 107 -1.72 -25.49 -39.90
CA LEU A 107 -0.85 -26.37 -39.13
C LEU A 107 -0.61 -27.74 -39.78
N ASP A 108 0.67 -28.07 -39.93
CA ASP A 108 1.19 -29.37 -40.38
C ASP A 108 2.17 -29.87 -39.31
N ALA A 109 1.65 -30.49 -38.25
CA ALA A 109 2.43 -30.90 -37.08
C ALA A 109 3.54 -31.93 -37.39
N ALA A 110 3.46 -32.61 -38.53
CA ALA A 110 4.47 -33.55 -39.00
C ALA A 110 5.69 -32.88 -39.67
N LYS A 111 5.77 -31.54 -39.68
CA LYS A 111 6.89 -30.79 -40.26
C LYS A 111 7.32 -29.64 -39.36
N THR A 112 8.63 -29.46 -39.21
CA THR A 112 9.19 -28.30 -38.51
C THR A 112 8.87 -27.01 -39.26
N GLY A 113 8.41 -25.99 -38.53
CA GLY A 113 7.98 -24.74 -39.13
C GLY A 113 7.25 -23.82 -38.15
N MET A 114 6.70 -22.73 -38.68
CA MET A 114 5.74 -21.89 -37.96
C MET A 114 4.44 -21.85 -38.76
N TYR A 115 3.34 -22.10 -38.06
CA TYR A 115 2.00 -22.20 -38.63
C TYR A 115 1.06 -21.20 -37.97
N ALA A 116 -0.08 -20.94 -38.59
CA ALA A 116 -1.05 -19.96 -38.11
C ALA A 116 -2.45 -20.57 -37.96
N VAL A 117 -3.06 -20.33 -36.80
CA VAL A 117 -4.49 -20.49 -36.55
C VAL A 117 -5.12 -19.10 -36.62
N GLY A 118 -5.88 -18.81 -37.66
CA GLY A 118 -6.57 -17.54 -37.87
C GLY A 118 -7.99 -17.58 -37.32
N TYR A 119 -8.45 -16.48 -36.72
CA TYR A 119 -9.80 -16.33 -36.17
C TYR A 119 -10.47 -15.11 -36.80
N ASN A 120 -11.72 -15.28 -37.26
CA ASN A 120 -12.52 -14.25 -37.89
C ASN A 120 -13.95 -14.28 -37.35
N VAL A 121 -14.58 -13.11 -37.22
CA VAL A 121 -16.01 -12.98 -36.87
C VAL A 121 -16.56 -11.70 -37.50
N SER A 122 -17.86 -11.65 -37.69
CA SER A 122 -18.62 -10.43 -38.04
C SER A 122 -19.77 -10.26 -37.07
N ASP A 123 -20.19 -9.02 -36.84
CA ASP A 123 -21.40 -8.70 -36.08
C ASP A 123 -22.69 -8.92 -36.92
N ALA A 124 -23.86 -8.69 -36.33
CA ALA A 124 -25.14 -8.77 -37.01
C ALA A 124 -25.40 -7.63 -38.02
N ALA A 125 -24.61 -6.55 -37.98
CA ALA A 125 -24.64 -5.46 -38.96
C ALA A 125 -23.77 -5.73 -40.20
N GLY A 126 -22.89 -6.75 -40.15
CA GLY A 126 -21.97 -7.13 -41.21
C GLY A 126 -20.56 -6.51 -41.10
N ASN A 127 -20.24 -5.82 -40.01
CA ASN A 127 -18.88 -5.33 -39.76
C ASN A 127 -17.97 -6.50 -39.39
N ALA A 128 -16.87 -6.68 -40.12
CA ALA A 128 -15.91 -7.75 -39.87
C ALA A 128 -14.81 -7.33 -38.90
N ALA A 129 -14.51 -8.18 -37.91
CA ALA A 129 -13.37 -8.02 -37.03
C ALA A 129 -12.04 -7.96 -37.80
N ALA A 130 -11.04 -7.28 -37.23
CA ALA A 130 -9.66 -7.42 -37.70
C ALA A 130 -9.18 -8.87 -37.45
N PRO A 131 -8.57 -9.56 -38.43
CA PRO A 131 -8.23 -10.97 -38.31
C PRO A 131 -7.16 -11.19 -37.22
N VAL A 132 -7.53 -11.94 -36.20
CA VAL A 132 -6.63 -12.36 -35.13
C VAL A 132 -6.00 -13.70 -35.50
N TYR A 133 -4.79 -13.93 -35.02
CA TYR A 133 -4.01 -15.12 -35.35
C TYR A 133 -3.23 -15.54 -34.11
N ARG A 134 -3.26 -16.84 -33.81
CA ARG A 134 -2.33 -17.52 -32.93
C ARG A 134 -1.34 -18.32 -33.78
N PHE A 135 -0.12 -18.49 -33.31
CA PHE A 135 0.95 -19.14 -34.04
C PHE A 135 1.43 -20.41 -33.34
N VAL A 136 1.85 -21.40 -34.12
CA VAL A 136 2.30 -22.71 -33.61
C VAL A 136 3.67 -23.00 -34.21
N LYS A 137 4.70 -23.03 -33.35
CA LYS A 137 6.08 -23.38 -33.71
C LYS A 137 6.27 -24.87 -33.52
N VAL A 138 6.51 -25.60 -34.61
CA VAL A 138 6.84 -27.02 -34.60
C VAL A 138 8.36 -27.19 -34.66
N VAL A 139 8.96 -27.85 -33.69
CA VAL A 139 10.42 -28.05 -33.56
C VAL A 139 10.82 -29.53 -33.53
N GLU A 140 12.09 -29.84 -33.78
CA GLU A 140 12.56 -31.24 -33.81
C GLU A 140 12.48 -31.90 -32.43
N ALA A 141 12.02 -33.16 -32.40
CA ALA A 141 11.73 -33.94 -31.19
C ALA A 141 12.97 -34.24 -30.29
N GLY A 142 14.19 -33.94 -30.75
CA GLY A 142 15.41 -34.04 -29.94
C GLY A 142 15.66 -32.85 -29.00
N SER A 143 14.88 -31.76 -29.10
CA SER A 143 15.19 -30.47 -28.48
C SER A 143 14.59 -30.24 -27.08
N ALA A 144 14.54 -31.27 -26.23
CA ALA A 144 13.80 -31.29 -24.97
C ALA A 144 14.03 -30.08 -24.04
N GLU A 145 15.29 -29.68 -23.80
CA GLU A 145 15.61 -28.50 -22.96
C GLU A 145 15.11 -27.19 -23.59
N ALA A 146 15.17 -27.05 -24.91
CA ALA A 146 14.66 -25.88 -25.62
C ALA A 146 13.11 -25.85 -25.63
N ILE A 147 12.46 -27.01 -25.67
CA ILE A 147 11.00 -27.15 -25.56
C ILE A 147 10.52 -26.76 -24.15
N GLU A 148 11.17 -27.24 -23.09
CA GLU A 148 10.83 -26.86 -21.72
C GLU A 148 11.15 -25.38 -21.42
N ALA A 149 12.27 -24.85 -21.94
CA ALA A 149 12.57 -23.42 -21.87
C ALA A 149 11.50 -22.58 -22.62
N ALA A 150 11.05 -23.03 -23.79
CA ALA A 150 9.97 -22.38 -24.53
C ALA A 150 8.65 -22.40 -23.75
N LYS A 151 8.24 -23.54 -23.18
CA LYS A 151 7.05 -23.67 -22.32
C LYS A 151 7.15 -22.78 -21.08
N ALA A 152 8.31 -22.68 -20.45
CA ALA A 152 8.53 -21.81 -19.30
C ALA A 152 8.40 -20.32 -19.68
N ALA A 153 8.95 -19.90 -20.82
CA ALA A 153 8.79 -18.55 -21.34
C ALA A 153 7.34 -18.24 -21.77
N GLU A 154 6.65 -19.24 -22.34
CA GLU A 154 5.23 -19.18 -22.72
C GLU A 154 4.35 -18.98 -21.47
N ALA A 155 4.56 -19.79 -20.42
CA ALA A 155 3.87 -19.68 -19.14
C ALA A 155 4.17 -18.35 -18.42
N ALA A 156 5.40 -17.83 -18.52
CA ALA A 156 5.77 -16.52 -17.99
C ALA A 156 5.00 -15.39 -18.70
N LYS A 157 4.95 -15.41 -20.05
CA LYS A 157 4.15 -14.46 -20.84
C LYS A 157 2.65 -14.58 -20.54
N ALA A 158 2.12 -15.80 -20.37
CA ALA A 158 0.74 -16.03 -19.99
C ALA A 158 0.42 -15.43 -18.60
N ALA A 159 1.33 -15.59 -17.63
CA ALA A 159 1.19 -15.02 -16.29
C ALA A 159 1.31 -13.48 -16.28
N GLU A 160 2.13 -12.89 -17.16
CA GLU A 160 2.21 -11.44 -17.35
C GLU A 160 0.93 -10.89 -17.99
N ALA A 161 0.44 -11.52 -19.06
CA ALA A 161 -0.81 -11.14 -19.72
C ALA A 161 -2.03 -11.28 -18.78
N ALA A 162 -2.07 -12.33 -17.96
CA ALA A 162 -3.11 -12.52 -16.94
C ALA A 162 -3.09 -11.39 -15.90
N LYS A 163 -1.90 -11.01 -15.39
CA LYS A 163 -1.74 -9.87 -14.46
C LYS A 163 -2.13 -8.54 -15.11
N ALA A 164 -1.83 -8.34 -16.39
CA ALA A 164 -2.22 -7.14 -17.13
C ALA A 164 -3.76 -7.06 -17.30
N ALA A 165 -4.41 -8.19 -17.60
CA ALA A 165 -5.87 -8.27 -17.70
C ALA A 165 -6.56 -8.11 -16.32
N GLU A 166 -5.99 -8.66 -15.26
CA GLU A 166 -6.45 -8.46 -13.88
C GLU A 166 -6.30 -6.99 -13.46
N ALA A 167 -5.16 -6.36 -13.74
CA ALA A 167 -4.92 -4.95 -13.47
C ALA A 167 -5.85 -4.02 -14.27
N ALA A 168 -6.18 -4.38 -15.52
CA ALA A 168 -7.18 -3.65 -16.32
C ALA A 168 -8.58 -3.73 -15.70
N LYS A 169 -9.04 -4.94 -15.33
CA LYS A 169 -10.32 -5.14 -14.62
C LYS A 169 -10.34 -4.43 -13.27
N ALA A 170 -9.23 -4.44 -12.52
CA ALA A 170 -9.10 -3.71 -11.26
C ALA A 170 -9.16 -2.19 -11.46
N ALA A 171 -8.56 -1.65 -12.53
CA ALA A 171 -8.63 -0.24 -12.87
C ALA A 171 -10.03 0.21 -13.33
N GLU A 172 -10.77 -0.66 -14.02
CA GLU A 172 -12.18 -0.44 -14.38
C GLU A 172 -13.09 -0.48 -13.13
N ALA A 173 -12.94 -1.50 -12.30
CA ALA A 173 -13.64 -1.61 -11.01
C ALA A 173 -13.32 -0.44 -10.07
N ALA A 174 -12.09 0.07 -10.08
CA ALA A 174 -11.70 1.26 -9.32
C ALA A 174 -12.44 2.51 -9.81
N LYS A 175 -12.58 2.73 -11.12
CA LYS A 175 -13.39 3.83 -11.69
C LYS A 175 -14.87 3.70 -11.31
N ALA A 176 -15.42 2.49 -11.37
CA ALA A 176 -16.80 2.23 -10.94
C ALA A 176 -16.99 2.50 -9.43
N ALA A 177 -16.04 2.11 -8.59
CA ALA A 177 -16.05 2.37 -7.16
C ALA A 177 -15.84 3.87 -6.81
N GLU A 178 -15.05 4.60 -7.61
CA GLU A 178 -14.90 6.06 -7.49
C GLU A 178 -16.20 6.79 -7.84
N ALA A 179 -16.86 6.40 -8.94
CA ALA A 179 -18.18 6.91 -9.32
C ALA A 179 -19.24 6.60 -8.26
N ALA A 180 -19.25 5.39 -7.69
CA ALA A 180 -20.14 5.01 -6.59
C ALA A 180 -19.92 5.87 -5.34
N LYS A 181 -18.65 6.08 -4.93
CA LYS A 181 -18.30 6.96 -3.80
C LYS A 181 -18.68 8.42 -4.05
N ALA A 182 -18.56 8.92 -5.27
CA ALA A 182 -19.02 10.26 -5.63
C ALA A 182 -20.55 10.40 -5.48
N ALA A 183 -21.32 9.37 -5.88
CA ALA A 183 -22.76 9.34 -5.70
C ALA A 183 -23.18 9.20 -4.22
N GLU A 184 -22.45 8.43 -3.42
CA GLU A 184 -22.68 8.31 -1.97
C GLU A 184 -22.36 9.62 -1.24
N ALA A 185 -21.23 10.26 -1.55
CA ALA A 185 -20.85 11.55 -1.00
C ALA A 185 -21.86 12.67 -1.33
N ALA A 186 -22.47 12.63 -2.52
CA ALA A 186 -23.55 13.54 -2.88
C ALA A 186 -24.79 13.37 -1.97
N LYS A 187 -25.22 12.12 -1.72
CA LYS A 187 -26.33 11.80 -0.79
C LYS A 187 -26.00 12.20 0.65
N ALA A 188 -24.76 11.96 1.10
CA ALA A 188 -24.32 12.36 2.44
C ALA A 188 -24.32 13.89 2.61
N ALA A 189 -23.92 14.64 1.59
CA ALA A 189 -23.97 16.10 1.59
C ALA A 189 -25.41 16.67 1.56
N GLU A 190 -26.37 15.94 0.97
CA GLU A 190 -27.79 16.27 1.02
C GLU A 190 -28.38 16.01 2.42
N ALA A 191 -28.11 14.84 3.00
CA ALA A 191 -28.52 14.49 4.36
C ALA A 191 -27.94 15.43 5.43
N ALA A 192 -26.68 15.87 5.27
CA ALA A 192 -26.04 16.84 6.15
C ALA A 192 -26.79 18.19 6.19
N LYS A 193 -27.26 18.69 5.03
CA LYS A 193 -28.06 19.93 4.94
C LYS A 193 -29.42 19.78 5.63
N ALA A 194 -30.07 18.63 5.49
CA ALA A 194 -31.32 18.34 6.18
C ALA A 194 -31.13 18.32 7.71
N ALA A 195 -30.03 17.73 8.20
CA ALA A 195 -29.69 17.72 9.62
C ALA A 195 -29.32 19.12 10.17
N GLU A 196 -28.64 19.96 9.39
CA GLU A 196 -28.36 21.35 9.74
C GLU A 196 -29.65 22.19 9.85
N ALA A 197 -30.56 22.04 8.89
CA ALA A 197 -31.87 22.68 8.92
C ALA A 197 -32.72 22.25 10.14
N ALA A 198 -32.67 20.97 10.51
CA ALA A 198 -33.34 20.45 11.70
C ALA A 198 -32.80 21.09 12.99
N LYS A 199 -31.47 21.20 13.15
CA LYS A 199 -30.84 21.86 14.30
C LYS A 199 -31.15 23.36 14.36
N ALA A 200 -31.25 24.03 13.21
CA ALA A 200 -31.67 25.43 13.16
C ALA A 200 -33.11 25.63 13.66
N ALA A 201 -34.03 24.70 13.34
CA ALA A 201 -35.41 24.72 13.82
C ALA A 201 -35.51 24.41 15.33
N GLU A 202 -34.69 23.49 15.85
CA GLU A 202 -34.62 23.19 17.28
C GLU A 202 -34.08 24.38 18.08
N ALA A 203 -32.99 25.01 17.62
CA ALA A 203 -32.42 26.21 18.24
C ALA A 203 -33.40 27.40 18.25
N ALA A 204 -34.28 27.52 17.25
CA ALA A 204 -35.34 28.53 17.24
C ALA A 204 -36.36 28.31 18.37
N LYS A 205 -36.82 27.07 18.58
CA LYS A 205 -37.73 26.72 19.69
C LYS A 205 -37.10 26.94 21.06
N ALA A 206 -35.81 26.60 21.21
CA ALA A 206 -35.07 26.86 22.45
C ALA A 206 -34.96 28.36 22.77
N ALA A 207 -34.76 29.20 21.76
CA ALA A 207 -34.72 30.66 21.92
C ALA A 207 -36.08 31.29 22.26
N GLU A 208 -37.18 30.67 21.83
CA GLU A 208 -38.54 31.07 22.20
C GLU A 208 -38.85 30.71 23.67
N ALA A 209 -38.53 29.47 24.08
CA ALA A 209 -38.68 29.02 25.47
C ALA A 209 -37.84 29.86 26.45
N ALA A 210 -36.63 30.28 26.06
CA ALA A 210 -35.77 31.13 26.88
C ALA A 210 -36.43 32.49 27.20
N LYS A 211 -37.13 33.11 26.24
CA LYS A 211 -37.86 34.38 26.46
C LYS A 211 -39.03 34.22 27.42
N ALA A 212 -39.75 33.11 27.34
CA ALA A 212 -40.83 32.81 28.29
C ALA A 212 -40.30 32.66 29.73
N ALA A 213 -39.15 32.01 29.91
CA ALA A 213 -38.49 31.88 31.21
C ALA A 213 -37.95 33.21 31.76
N GLU A 214 -37.45 34.11 30.91
CA GLU A 214 -37.01 35.45 31.30
C GLU A 214 -38.19 36.32 31.78
N ALA A 215 -39.32 36.29 31.07
CA ALA A 215 -40.54 36.98 31.48
C ALA A 215 -41.09 36.46 32.83
N ALA A 216 -41.02 35.15 33.08
CA ALA A 216 -41.42 34.56 34.36
C ALA A 216 -40.57 35.07 35.53
N LYS A 217 -39.24 35.15 35.36
CA LYS A 217 -38.33 35.67 36.40
C LYS A 217 -38.54 37.15 36.71
N ALA A 218 -38.90 37.96 35.72
CA ALA A 218 -39.26 39.37 35.95
C ALA A 218 -40.51 39.51 36.84
N ALA A 219 -41.52 38.64 36.66
CA ALA A 219 -42.71 38.61 37.49
C ALA A 219 -42.45 38.10 38.93
N GLU A 220 -41.52 37.16 39.10
CA GLU A 220 -41.11 36.65 40.42
C GLU A 220 -40.31 37.70 41.22
N ALA A 221 -39.37 38.40 40.57
CA ALA A 221 -38.59 39.47 41.19
C ALA A 221 -39.47 40.64 41.71
N ALA A 222 -40.56 40.97 41.00
CA ALA A 222 -41.52 41.97 41.44
C ALA A 222 -42.19 41.62 42.78
N LYS A 223 -42.57 40.34 42.97
CA LYS A 223 -43.16 39.86 44.24
C LYS A 223 -42.16 39.83 45.40
N ALA A 224 -40.91 39.50 45.11
CA ALA A 224 -39.84 39.53 46.12
C ALA A 224 -39.58 40.95 46.67
N ALA A 225 -39.66 41.98 45.81
CA ALA A 225 -39.49 43.37 46.21
C ALA A 225 -40.64 43.90 47.11
N GLU A 226 -41.85 43.37 46.97
CA GLU A 226 -42.99 43.68 47.82
C GLU A 226 -42.83 43.06 49.22
N ALA A 227 -42.45 41.78 49.28
CA ALA A 227 -42.18 41.08 50.54
C ALA A 227 -41.04 41.70 51.37
N ALA A 228 -40.00 42.23 50.71
CA ALA A 228 -38.87 42.87 51.38
C ALA A 228 -39.29 44.09 52.23
N LYS A 229 -40.24 44.90 51.74
CA LYS A 229 -40.74 46.10 52.45
C LYS A 229 -41.53 45.77 53.72
N ALA A 230 -42.17 44.60 53.78
CA ALA A 230 -42.84 44.14 55.00
C ALA A 230 -41.85 43.69 56.09
N ALA A 231 -40.67 43.17 55.72
CA ALA A 231 -39.69 42.64 56.66
C ALA A 231 -38.83 43.73 57.33
N GLU A 232 -38.60 44.87 56.68
CA GLU A 232 -37.77 45.96 57.22
C GLU A 232 -38.44 46.66 58.42
N ALA A 233 -39.77 46.85 58.36
CA ALA A 233 -40.55 47.46 59.43
C ALA A 233 -40.47 46.70 60.78
N ALA A 234 -40.24 45.38 60.75
CA ALA A 234 -40.19 44.55 61.95
C ALA A 234 -38.88 44.71 62.75
N LYS A 235 -37.75 45.05 62.10
CA LYS A 235 -36.42 44.98 62.74
C LYS A 235 -36.00 46.21 63.54
N VAL A 236 -36.76 47.30 63.48
CA VAL A 236 -36.50 48.53 64.26
C VAL A 236 -36.86 48.34 65.76
N ALA A 237 -37.67 47.33 66.10
CA ALA A 237 -38.17 47.12 67.47
C ALA A 237 -37.18 46.49 68.45
N GLU A 238 -36.21 45.68 67.99
CA GLU A 238 -35.50 44.72 68.86
C GLU A 238 -34.03 45.07 69.20
N ALA A 239 -33.47 46.13 68.60
CA ALA A 239 -32.04 46.47 68.75
C ALA A 239 -31.70 47.41 69.94
N LYS A 240 -32.56 47.52 70.95
CA LYS A 240 -32.34 48.33 72.17
C LYS A 240 -31.97 47.48 73.40
N LYS A 241 -30.85 46.74 73.36
CA LYS A 241 -30.21 46.11 74.55
C LYS A 241 -28.80 45.57 74.27
N ALA A 242 -27.83 46.00 75.10
CA ALA A 242 -26.46 45.46 75.25
C ALA A 242 -25.54 45.43 73.99
N ALA A 243 -24.23 45.66 74.07
CA ALA A 243 -23.41 46.37 75.06
C ALA A 243 -22.30 47.11 74.25
N ASP A 244 -21.83 48.31 74.55
CA ASP A 244 -21.32 48.86 75.81
C ASP A 244 -19.95 48.27 76.27
N ALA A 245 -19.07 49.15 76.72
CA ALA A 245 -17.75 48.90 77.34
C ALA A 245 -16.64 48.12 76.57
N LYS A 246 -15.89 48.83 75.70
CA LYS A 246 -14.47 49.12 76.03
C LYS A 246 -13.98 50.46 75.47
N LYS A 247 -13.36 51.26 76.34
CA LYS A 247 -12.79 52.61 76.09
C LYS A 247 -11.32 52.48 75.58
N ALA A 248 -10.61 53.51 75.12
CA ALA A 248 -10.83 54.97 75.20
C ALA A 248 -10.29 55.68 73.94
N VAL A 249 -10.95 56.69 73.37
CA VAL A 249 -10.92 58.15 73.69
C VAL A 249 -9.60 58.84 73.34
N ASP A 250 -9.58 59.53 72.19
CA ASP A 250 -9.49 60.99 72.03
C ASP A 250 -9.83 61.30 70.54
N ALA A 251 -10.33 62.43 70.05
CA ALA A 251 -11.06 63.62 70.53
C ALA A 251 -11.40 64.41 69.22
N LYS A 252 -12.66 64.68 68.84
CA LYS A 252 -13.48 65.85 69.25
C LYS A 252 -12.84 67.18 68.76
N LYS A 253 -13.42 68.04 67.89
CA LYS A 253 -14.82 68.40 67.48
C LYS A 253 -14.89 68.56 65.94
N ALA A 254 -16.03 68.37 65.24
CA ALA A 254 -17.25 69.22 65.13
C ALA A 254 -17.00 70.63 64.51
N ALA A 255 -17.94 71.26 63.78
CA ALA A 255 -19.38 70.99 63.68
C ALA A 255 -20.02 71.38 62.32
N ASP A 256 -21.30 71.06 62.18
CA ASP A 256 -22.17 71.15 61.01
C ASP A 256 -22.50 72.57 60.50
N ALA A 257 -22.41 72.78 59.18
CA ALA A 257 -23.38 73.54 58.35
C ALA A 257 -23.11 73.23 56.85
N LYS A 258 -23.98 72.65 56.01
CA LYS A 258 -25.38 72.98 55.65
C LYS A 258 -25.52 74.27 54.82
N LYS A 259 -25.50 74.19 53.48
CA LYS A 259 -26.69 74.27 52.57
C LYS A 259 -26.29 74.42 51.07
N ALA A 260 -27.26 74.18 50.18
CA ALA A 260 -27.28 74.50 48.73
C ALA A 260 -26.26 73.71 47.85
N ALA A 261 -26.51 73.30 46.61
CA ALA A 261 -27.27 73.85 45.47
C ALA A 261 -26.57 75.07 44.82
N ASP A 262 -26.39 75.19 43.50
CA ASP A 262 -27.08 74.51 42.38
C ASP A 262 -26.15 73.99 41.25
N ALA A 263 -26.73 73.33 40.24
CA ALA A 263 -26.03 72.59 39.18
C ALA A 263 -25.54 73.43 37.98
N LYS A 264 -24.54 72.91 37.23
CA LYS A 264 -24.48 73.06 35.75
C LYS A 264 -23.65 71.99 35.00
N LYS A 265 -23.99 71.79 33.73
CA LYS A 265 -23.51 70.80 32.75
C LYS A 265 -22.09 71.04 32.19
N ALA A 266 -21.39 69.95 31.86
CA ALA A 266 -20.64 69.68 30.61
C ALA A 266 -20.46 68.13 30.50
N ALA A 267 -20.77 67.40 29.42
CA ALA A 267 -20.27 67.43 28.03
C ALA A 267 -18.81 66.91 27.91
N ASP A 268 -18.48 65.89 27.10
CA ASP A 268 -19.28 64.81 26.44
C ASP A 268 -18.48 63.47 26.68
N ALA A 269 -18.66 62.28 26.11
CA ALA A 269 -19.31 61.74 24.90
C ALA A 269 -19.77 60.28 25.21
N LYS A 270 -20.68 59.55 24.52
CA LYS A 270 -21.05 59.43 23.08
C LYS A 270 -19.95 58.73 22.26
N LYS A 271 -20.08 57.49 21.76
CA LYS A 271 -21.21 56.57 21.45
C LYS A 271 -20.64 55.12 21.57
N ALA A 272 -21.28 54.04 22.05
CA ALA A 272 -22.58 53.42 21.70
C ALA A 272 -22.72 53.01 20.21
N ALA A 273 -23.16 51.81 19.82
CA ALA A 273 -23.48 50.55 20.52
C ALA A 273 -23.55 49.37 19.51
N ASP A 274 -23.84 48.15 19.95
CA ASP A 274 -23.97 46.92 19.14
C ASP A 274 -25.14 46.91 18.12
N ALA A 275 -25.03 46.11 17.04
CA ALA A 275 -25.84 44.88 16.82
C ALA A 275 -25.91 44.36 15.36
N LYS A 276 -25.31 43.18 15.11
CA LYS A 276 -25.97 41.94 14.58
C LYS A 276 -26.97 42.09 13.39
N LYS A 277 -26.76 41.55 12.18
CA LYS A 277 -26.91 40.11 11.81
C LYS A 277 -26.83 39.92 10.26
N ALA A 278 -26.46 38.71 9.77
CA ALA A 278 -26.76 38.14 8.43
C ALA A 278 -26.19 38.86 7.17
N ALA A 279 -26.18 38.29 5.95
CA ALA A 279 -25.95 36.90 5.49
C ALA A 279 -25.69 36.87 3.95
N ASP A 280 -25.06 35.80 3.46
CA ASP A 280 -25.10 35.31 2.05
C ASP A 280 -24.54 36.17 0.88
N ALA A 281 -24.65 35.57 -0.33
CA ALA A 281 -24.55 36.14 -1.67
C ALA A 281 -23.16 36.28 -2.39
N LYS A 282 -22.87 35.24 -3.17
CA LYS A 282 -22.28 35.23 -4.54
C LYS A 282 -21.90 36.59 -5.22
N LYS A 283 -20.61 36.66 -5.59
CA LYS A 283 -20.07 36.83 -6.97
C LYS A 283 -20.56 38.00 -7.87
N ALA A 284 -19.58 38.78 -8.36
CA ALA A 284 -19.62 39.82 -9.42
C ALA A 284 -20.19 41.20 -8.99
N ALA A 285 -19.88 42.35 -9.63
CA ALA A 285 -19.10 42.59 -10.85
C ALA A 285 -18.37 43.97 -10.89
N ALA A 286 -17.32 44.06 -11.72
CA ALA A 286 -16.87 45.19 -12.58
C ALA A 286 -16.74 46.67 -12.07
N ALA A 287 -15.51 47.18 -12.10
CA ALA A 287 -15.12 48.52 -12.61
C ALA A 287 -13.60 48.52 -12.95
N LYS A 288 -13.15 48.72 -14.21
CA LYS A 288 -12.84 50.01 -14.91
C LYS A 288 -11.63 50.78 -14.32
N LYS A 289 -10.68 51.36 -15.09
CA LYS A 289 -10.33 51.33 -16.54
C LYS A 289 -8.99 52.12 -16.75
N ALA A 290 -8.24 51.84 -17.82
CA ALA A 290 -7.09 52.64 -18.35
C ALA A 290 -5.80 52.63 -17.48
N ALA A 291 -4.57 52.87 -17.97
CA ALA A 291 -3.95 53.00 -19.32
C ALA A 291 -2.40 52.97 -19.17
N ALA A 292 -1.52 52.83 -20.18
CA ALA A 292 -1.57 52.25 -21.55
C ALA A 292 -0.14 52.33 -22.18
N ALA A 293 0.08 51.75 -23.37
CA ALA A 293 1.27 51.90 -24.25
C ALA A 293 2.62 51.28 -23.75
N LYS A 294 3.61 50.88 -24.58
CA LYS A 294 3.75 50.79 -26.06
C LYS A 294 4.94 49.87 -26.46
N LYS A 295 4.80 49.07 -27.54
CA LYS A 295 5.88 48.42 -28.38
C LYS A 295 6.88 47.47 -27.66
N ALA A 296 7.62 46.58 -28.30
CA ALA A 296 7.71 46.03 -29.68
C ALA A 296 8.25 44.57 -29.57
N ALA A 297 8.20 43.60 -30.51
CA ALA A 297 7.65 43.36 -31.86
C ALA A 297 8.74 42.66 -32.72
N ALA A 298 8.34 41.86 -33.74
CA ALA A 298 9.14 40.87 -34.50
C ALA A 298 9.54 39.61 -33.69
N ALA A 299 9.52 38.38 -34.24
CA ALA A 299 9.05 37.83 -35.52
C ALA A 299 8.49 36.39 -35.29
N LYS A 300 7.88 35.61 -36.22
CA LYS A 300 7.83 35.61 -37.70
C LYS A 300 6.40 35.27 -38.20
N LYS A 301 6.13 35.44 -39.50
CA LYS A 301 4.85 35.11 -40.18
C LYS A 301 5.14 34.44 -41.52
N ALA A 302 4.62 33.23 -41.76
CA ALA A 302 4.69 32.53 -43.06
C ALA A 302 3.61 31.44 -43.21
N ALA A 303 3.39 30.99 -44.45
CA ALA A 303 2.66 29.75 -44.82
C ALA A 303 1.17 29.60 -44.40
N ALA A 304 0.28 30.45 -44.93
CA ALA A 304 -1.16 30.21 -44.91
C ALA A 304 -1.90 30.79 -46.15
N ALA A 305 -1.60 30.29 -47.36
CA ALA A 305 -2.38 30.59 -48.57
C ALA A 305 -2.10 29.61 -49.73
N LYS A 306 -3.14 28.83 -50.14
CA LYS A 306 -3.47 28.29 -51.49
C LYS A 306 -4.18 26.93 -51.41
N LYS A 307 -5.52 26.94 -51.40
CA LYS A 307 -6.36 25.75 -51.72
C LYS A 307 -7.71 26.19 -52.33
N ALA A 308 -7.69 26.63 -53.59
CA ALA A 308 -8.90 26.99 -54.34
C ALA A 308 -8.64 26.96 -55.87
N ALA A 309 -8.66 25.78 -56.48
CA ALA A 309 -8.72 25.58 -57.94
C ALA A 309 -9.08 24.13 -58.31
N ALA A 310 -9.56 23.93 -59.55
CA ALA A 310 -9.53 22.66 -60.29
C ALA A 310 -10.36 21.45 -59.78
N ALA A 311 -11.53 21.67 -59.18
CA ALA A 311 -12.59 20.66 -59.17
C ALA A 311 -13.45 20.74 -60.46
N LYS A 312 -12.89 20.34 -61.62
CA LYS A 312 -13.64 20.09 -62.89
C LYS A 312 -12.71 19.58 -64.01
N LYS A 313 -12.75 18.27 -64.31
CA LYS A 313 -12.90 17.69 -65.68
C LYS A 313 -12.87 16.16 -65.62
N ALA A 314 -14.01 15.53 -65.41
CA ALA A 314 -14.20 14.10 -65.63
C ALA A 314 -14.91 13.88 -66.97
N ALA A 315 -14.18 13.48 -68.02
CA ALA A 315 -14.71 12.88 -69.25
C ALA A 315 -13.57 12.37 -70.16
N ALA A 316 -13.85 11.27 -70.89
CA ALA A 316 -13.16 10.83 -72.11
C ALA A 316 -11.64 10.54 -72.07
N ALA A 317 -11.27 9.35 -71.56
CA ALA A 317 -10.20 8.51 -72.14
C ALA A 317 -10.38 7.04 -71.71
N LYS A 318 -11.17 6.26 -72.45
CA LYS A 318 -11.54 4.87 -72.10
C LYS A 318 -10.42 3.87 -72.43
N LYS A 319 -9.24 4.02 -71.81
CA LYS A 319 -8.16 3.02 -71.91
C LYS A 319 -8.47 1.87 -70.97
N VAL A 320 -8.66 0.67 -71.51
CA VAL A 320 -8.84 -0.56 -70.72
C VAL A 320 -7.50 -0.95 -70.10
N VAL A 321 -7.22 -0.38 -68.92
CA VAL A 321 -6.09 -0.78 -68.09
C VAL A 321 -6.47 -2.09 -67.43
N LYS A 322 -5.70 -3.15 -67.72
CA LYS A 322 -5.81 -4.46 -67.07
C LYS A 322 -5.76 -4.25 -65.54
N SER A 323 -6.74 -4.75 -64.81
CA SER A 323 -6.88 -4.55 -63.36
C SER A 323 -5.85 -5.35 -62.58
N GLY A 324 -4.60 -4.89 -62.60
CA GLY A 324 -3.54 -5.39 -61.73
C GLY A 324 -3.75 -4.94 -60.28
N ASP A 325 -3.27 -5.76 -59.34
CA ASP A 325 -3.41 -5.49 -57.91
C ASP A 325 -2.63 -4.24 -57.48
N ARG A 326 -3.13 -3.58 -56.43
CA ARG A 326 -2.63 -2.34 -55.83
C ARG A 326 -2.69 -2.37 -54.30
N THR A 327 -3.19 -3.45 -53.70
CA THR A 327 -3.21 -3.60 -52.25
C THR A 327 -1.82 -4.03 -51.78
N PRO A 328 -1.26 -3.40 -50.73
CA PRO A 328 -0.04 -3.89 -50.13
C PRO A 328 -0.29 -5.14 -49.27
N PRO A 329 0.59 -6.16 -49.32
CA PRO A 329 0.50 -7.29 -48.40
C PRO A 329 0.71 -6.86 -46.93
N VAL A 330 0.14 -7.63 -46.01
CA VAL A 330 0.18 -7.37 -44.57
C VAL A 330 1.15 -8.34 -43.89
N ILE A 331 2.11 -7.81 -43.12
CA ILE A 331 3.02 -8.63 -42.29
C ILE A 331 2.49 -8.69 -40.85
N LYS A 332 2.44 -9.89 -40.26
CA LYS A 332 2.15 -10.08 -38.82
C LYS A 332 3.30 -10.84 -38.14
N LEU A 333 3.91 -10.21 -37.15
CA LEU A 333 5.04 -10.77 -36.39
C LEU A 333 4.57 -11.88 -35.45
N PHE A 334 5.28 -13.01 -35.42
CA PHE A 334 5.07 -14.08 -34.44
C PHE A 334 5.63 -13.67 -33.05
N GLY A 335 5.06 -14.14 -31.94
CA GLY A 335 5.61 -13.91 -30.59
C GLY A 335 5.73 -12.45 -30.11
N GLY A 336 5.08 -11.50 -30.79
CA GLY A 336 5.10 -10.07 -30.51
C GLY A 336 6.11 -9.22 -31.29
N SER A 337 5.97 -7.90 -31.17
CA SER A 337 6.86 -6.87 -31.73
C SER A 337 8.03 -6.49 -30.80
N SER A 338 8.14 -7.11 -29.63
CA SER A 338 9.30 -6.97 -28.75
C SER A 338 9.62 -8.25 -27.97
N ALA A 339 10.87 -8.35 -27.52
CA ALA A 339 11.32 -9.33 -26.54
C ALA A 339 12.47 -8.75 -25.70
N THR A 340 12.69 -9.34 -24.53
CA THR A 340 13.84 -9.04 -23.66
C THR A 340 14.60 -10.33 -23.42
N ILE A 341 15.93 -10.27 -23.44
CA ILE A 341 16.86 -11.39 -23.19
C ILE A 341 18.03 -10.93 -22.33
N THR A 342 18.69 -11.84 -21.64
CA THR A 342 19.93 -11.60 -20.90
C THR A 342 21.16 -11.68 -21.83
N VAL A 343 22.25 -10.99 -21.49
CA VAL A 343 23.55 -11.13 -22.15
C VAL A 343 24.00 -12.60 -22.15
N GLY A 344 24.21 -13.17 -23.34
CA GLY A 344 24.59 -14.57 -23.54
C GLY A 344 23.44 -15.50 -23.95
N ASP A 345 22.18 -15.09 -23.83
CA ASP A 345 21.02 -15.93 -24.13
C ASP A 345 20.97 -16.41 -25.59
N ILE A 346 20.52 -17.65 -25.79
CA ILE A 346 20.20 -18.19 -27.11
C ILE A 346 18.86 -17.62 -27.60
N TYR A 347 18.90 -16.40 -28.17
CA TYR A 347 17.74 -15.85 -28.86
C TYR A 347 17.63 -16.33 -30.32
N ASP A 348 16.61 -17.13 -30.61
CA ASP A 348 16.20 -17.48 -31.96
C ASP A 348 14.95 -16.68 -32.37
N ASP A 349 15.12 -15.89 -33.42
CA ASP A 349 14.08 -15.03 -33.97
C ASP A 349 12.97 -15.86 -34.65
N VAL A 350 11.77 -15.81 -34.08
CA VAL A 350 10.65 -16.68 -34.46
C VAL A 350 10.05 -16.45 -35.86
N GLY A 351 10.36 -15.34 -36.52
CA GLY A 351 9.86 -15.00 -37.87
C GLY A 351 8.58 -14.16 -37.90
N ALA A 352 7.88 -14.16 -39.05
CA ALA A 352 6.60 -13.48 -39.29
C ALA A 352 5.77 -14.16 -40.40
N LEU A 353 4.45 -13.93 -40.39
CA LEU A 353 3.51 -14.24 -41.48
C LEU A 353 3.42 -13.05 -42.45
N ALA A 354 3.18 -13.29 -43.73
CA ALA A 354 2.74 -12.27 -44.67
C ALA A 354 1.61 -12.78 -45.58
N THR A 355 0.50 -12.04 -45.61
CA THR A 355 -0.69 -12.38 -46.40
C THR A 355 -1.08 -11.26 -47.35
N ASP A 356 -1.65 -11.67 -48.49
CA ASP A 356 -2.09 -10.82 -49.59
C ASP A 356 -3.48 -11.26 -50.09
N ASN A 357 -4.26 -10.32 -50.65
CA ASN A 357 -5.63 -10.59 -51.14
C ASN A 357 -5.71 -11.24 -52.54
N VAL A 358 -4.61 -11.31 -53.30
CA VAL A 358 -4.55 -12.04 -54.58
C VAL A 358 -3.49 -13.13 -54.56
N ASP A 359 -2.30 -12.87 -54.02
CA ASP A 359 -1.20 -13.85 -53.93
C ASP A 359 -1.38 -14.85 -52.76
N GLY A 360 -2.21 -14.55 -51.75
CA GLY A 360 -2.43 -15.41 -50.58
C GLY A 360 -1.30 -15.38 -49.56
N ASP A 361 -0.85 -16.54 -49.06
CA ASP A 361 0.32 -16.63 -48.17
C ASP A 361 1.62 -16.43 -48.95
N ILE A 362 2.30 -15.32 -48.67
CA ILE A 362 3.60 -14.96 -49.26
C ILE A 362 4.74 -14.97 -48.24
N SER A 363 4.56 -15.62 -47.08
CA SER A 363 5.52 -15.58 -45.96
C SER A 363 6.93 -16.04 -46.35
N LYS A 364 7.05 -17.01 -47.27
CA LYS A 364 8.34 -17.49 -47.83
C LYS A 364 9.10 -16.44 -48.65
N ARG A 365 8.50 -15.28 -48.93
CA ARG A 365 9.10 -14.15 -49.68
C ARG A 365 9.56 -13.01 -48.76
N ILE A 366 9.31 -13.09 -47.44
CA ILE A 366 9.72 -12.09 -46.47
C ILE A 366 11.25 -12.02 -46.38
N ARG A 367 11.79 -10.81 -46.38
CA ARG A 367 13.19 -10.51 -46.12
C ARG A 367 13.32 -9.94 -44.71
N ARG A 368 14.04 -10.67 -43.84
CA ARG A 368 14.45 -10.15 -42.53
C ARG A 368 15.79 -9.43 -42.65
N THR A 369 15.93 -8.28 -42.00
CA THR A 369 17.21 -7.56 -41.86
C THR A 369 17.41 -7.07 -40.43
N GLY A 370 18.63 -6.65 -40.08
CA GLY A 370 19.02 -6.31 -38.71
C GLY A 370 19.72 -7.48 -38.00
N GLU A 371 20.54 -7.13 -37.00
CA GLU A 371 21.38 -8.05 -36.23
C GLU A 371 21.25 -7.76 -34.74
N ILE A 372 21.56 -8.75 -33.90
CA ILE A 372 21.46 -8.66 -32.43
C ILE A 372 22.82 -9.06 -31.85
N ASP A 373 23.49 -8.13 -31.20
CA ASP A 373 24.72 -8.44 -30.46
C ASP A 373 24.36 -8.94 -29.06
N LYS A 374 24.15 -10.26 -28.96
CA LYS A 374 23.81 -10.98 -27.72
C LYS A 374 24.87 -10.83 -26.61
N THR A 375 26.05 -10.27 -26.91
CA THR A 375 27.15 -10.06 -25.94
C THR A 375 27.11 -8.70 -25.23
N LYS A 376 26.27 -7.75 -25.70
CA LYS A 376 26.24 -6.38 -25.17
C LYS A 376 24.83 -5.97 -24.76
N PRO A 377 24.63 -5.40 -23.55
CA PRO A 377 23.36 -4.77 -23.20
C PRO A 377 23.01 -3.64 -24.17
N GLY A 378 21.76 -3.57 -24.62
CA GLY A 378 21.33 -2.62 -25.63
C GLY A 378 19.98 -2.99 -26.25
N THR A 379 19.53 -2.16 -27.19
CA THR A 379 18.26 -2.37 -27.91
C THR A 379 18.55 -2.52 -29.40
N TYR A 380 18.14 -3.67 -29.95
CA TYR A 380 18.39 -4.09 -31.32
C TYR A 380 17.05 -4.14 -32.07
N THR A 381 17.06 -3.89 -33.39
CA THR A 381 15.83 -3.91 -34.19
C THR A 381 15.99 -4.81 -35.40
N LEU A 382 15.17 -5.85 -35.46
CA LEU A 382 14.94 -6.65 -36.65
C LEU A 382 13.83 -6.01 -37.48
N LYS A 383 13.99 -5.98 -38.80
CA LYS A 383 13.01 -5.48 -39.76
C LYS A 383 12.56 -6.59 -40.69
N TYR A 384 11.30 -6.53 -41.10
CA TYR A 384 10.63 -7.51 -41.93
C TYR A 384 9.96 -6.80 -43.10
N ASP A 385 10.40 -7.12 -44.32
CA ASP A 385 9.96 -6.49 -45.56
C ASP A 385 9.51 -7.55 -46.57
N VAL A 386 8.38 -7.32 -47.25
CA VAL A 386 7.89 -8.22 -48.31
C VAL A 386 7.22 -7.42 -49.44
N LYS A 387 7.21 -8.02 -50.63
CA LYS A 387 6.43 -7.52 -51.78
C LYS A 387 5.62 -8.66 -52.39
N ASP A 388 4.42 -8.33 -52.86
CA ASP A 388 3.56 -9.21 -53.66
C ASP A 388 4.15 -9.42 -55.08
N ARG A 389 3.43 -10.11 -55.95
CA ARG A 389 3.82 -10.35 -57.35
C ARG A 389 3.56 -9.15 -58.27
N ALA A 390 2.70 -8.21 -57.89
CA ALA A 390 2.44 -6.98 -58.66
C ALA A 390 3.50 -5.88 -58.43
N GLY A 391 4.27 -5.97 -57.34
CA GLY A 391 5.30 -5.03 -56.92
C GLY A 391 4.91 -4.15 -55.72
N ASN A 392 3.70 -4.30 -55.17
CA ASN A 392 3.24 -3.60 -53.97
C ASN A 392 4.05 -4.07 -52.75
N ALA A 393 4.45 -3.13 -51.90
CA ALA A 393 5.33 -3.39 -50.76
C ALA A 393 4.57 -3.23 -49.45
N ALA A 394 4.68 -4.22 -48.57
CA ALA A 394 4.13 -4.15 -47.23
C ALA A 394 4.67 -2.95 -46.44
N VAL A 395 3.92 -2.52 -45.42
CA VAL A 395 4.49 -1.69 -44.36
C VAL A 395 5.51 -2.53 -43.60
N THR A 396 6.76 -2.08 -43.52
CA THR A 396 7.84 -2.75 -42.79
C THR A 396 7.45 -3.03 -41.35
N ALA A 397 7.37 -4.30 -40.96
CA ALA A 397 7.17 -4.68 -39.57
C ALA A 397 8.52 -4.74 -38.83
N THR A 398 8.55 -4.40 -37.54
CA THR A 398 9.77 -4.37 -36.73
C THR A 398 9.63 -5.10 -35.41
N ARG A 399 10.65 -5.92 -35.06
CA ARG A 399 10.77 -6.54 -33.74
C ARG A 399 11.95 -5.94 -32.99
N THR A 400 11.69 -5.45 -31.77
CA THR A 400 12.67 -4.80 -30.89
C THR A 400 13.15 -5.77 -29.81
N ILE A 401 14.45 -6.08 -29.80
CA ILE A 401 15.07 -7.00 -28.84
C ILE A 401 15.91 -6.21 -27.85
N THR A 402 15.57 -6.26 -26.58
CA THR A 402 16.34 -5.62 -25.51
C THR A 402 17.23 -6.67 -24.85
N VAL A 403 18.55 -6.52 -25.01
CA VAL A 403 19.54 -7.31 -24.26
C VAL A 403 19.81 -6.57 -22.94
N VAL A 404 19.62 -7.25 -21.81
CA VAL A 404 19.92 -6.73 -20.47
C VAL A 404 21.10 -7.48 -19.84
N LYS A 405 21.88 -6.80 -19.00
CA LYS A 405 22.75 -7.51 -18.04
C LYS A 405 21.87 -7.99 -16.89
N GLU A 406 22.16 -9.15 -16.32
CA GLU A 406 21.56 -9.55 -15.05
C GLU A 406 21.80 -8.47 -13.97
N SER A 407 20.76 -8.22 -13.16
CA SER A 407 20.87 -7.42 -11.96
C SER A 407 21.52 -8.25 -10.86
N ASP A 408 22.68 -7.80 -10.38
CA ASP A 408 23.30 -8.32 -9.16
C ASP A 408 22.33 -8.16 -7.97
N THR A 409 22.05 -9.29 -7.32
CA THR A 409 21.16 -9.42 -6.15
C THR A 409 21.81 -10.20 -5.00
N THR A 410 23.09 -10.55 -5.15
CA THR A 410 23.92 -11.12 -4.10
C THR A 410 24.19 -10.09 -3.01
N ARG A 411 24.78 -10.49 -1.88
CA ARG A 411 24.92 -9.60 -0.71
C ARG A 411 26.33 -9.65 -0.13
N PRO A 412 27.02 -8.51 0.00
CA PRO A 412 28.39 -8.51 0.47
C PRO A 412 28.56 -9.03 1.90
N VAL A 413 29.60 -9.82 2.10
CA VAL A 413 29.86 -10.58 3.32
C VAL A 413 30.91 -9.88 4.17
N ILE A 414 30.47 -9.20 5.25
CA ILE A 414 31.38 -8.59 6.23
C ILE A 414 31.93 -9.66 7.20
N THR A 415 33.25 -9.73 7.34
CA THR A 415 33.96 -10.54 8.32
C THR A 415 34.70 -9.64 9.32
N LEU A 416 34.48 -9.82 10.62
CA LEU A 416 35.19 -9.04 11.65
C LEU A 416 36.62 -9.54 11.82
N ASN A 417 37.58 -8.62 11.88
CA ASN A 417 38.96 -8.97 12.22
C ASN A 417 39.02 -9.26 13.73
N GLY A 418 39.36 -10.48 14.12
CA GLY A 418 39.44 -10.89 15.52
C GLY A 418 38.10 -10.88 16.27
N LYS A 419 38.15 -10.81 17.61
CA LYS A 419 37.01 -11.13 18.48
C LYS A 419 35.86 -10.12 18.38
N SER A 420 34.64 -10.62 18.18
CA SER A 420 33.37 -9.86 18.21
C SER A 420 33.03 -9.30 19.59
N LYS A 421 33.62 -9.85 20.66
CA LYS A 421 33.53 -9.35 22.04
C LYS A 421 34.95 -9.11 22.57
N VAL A 422 35.22 -7.89 23.04
CA VAL A 422 36.50 -7.49 23.65
C VAL A 422 36.23 -6.88 25.02
N THR A 423 37.10 -7.14 25.99
CA THR A 423 37.08 -6.49 27.31
C THR A 423 38.33 -5.62 27.45
N VAL A 424 38.16 -4.42 28.00
CA VAL A 424 39.21 -3.41 28.19
C VAL A 424 39.14 -2.90 29.63
N ILE A 425 40.28 -2.67 30.27
CA ILE A 425 40.32 -2.05 31.61
C ILE A 425 40.09 -0.54 31.45
N VAL A 426 39.32 0.06 32.36
CA VAL A 426 39.06 1.51 32.39
C VAL A 426 40.36 2.32 32.44
N GLY A 427 40.44 3.38 31.62
CA GLY A 427 41.65 4.16 31.36
C GLY A 427 42.65 3.50 30.40
N GLY A 428 42.46 2.23 30.02
CA GLY A 428 43.34 1.51 29.09
C GLY A 428 43.16 1.93 27.63
N SER A 429 44.16 1.62 26.80
CA SER A 429 44.10 1.83 25.35
C SER A 429 43.21 0.79 24.66
N TYR A 430 42.46 1.22 23.63
CA TYR A 430 41.74 0.32 22.73
C TYR A 430 41.93 0.75 21.27
N LYS A 431 42.60 -0.10 20.48
CA LYS A 431 42.62 0.00 19.01
C LYS A 431 41.68 -1.05 18.44
N ASP A 432 40.70 -0.62 17.65
CA ASP A 432 39.80 -1.53 16.95
C ASP A 432 40.53 -2.24 15.80
N SER A 433 40.31 -3.55 15.67
CA SER A 433 40.94 -4.38 14.61
C SER A 433 40.26 -4.24 13.24
N GLY A 434 39.11 -3.57 13.16
CA GLY A 434 38.36 -3.39 11.91
C GLY A 434 37.62 -4.64 11.42
N ALA A 435 37.36 -4.68 10.13
CA ALA A 435 36.68 -5.76 9.42
C ALA A 435 37.22 -5.86 7.98
N LYS A 436 36.87 -6.93 7.28
CA LYS A 436 36.94 -7.06 5.82
C LYS A 436 35.54 -7.25 5.25
N ALA A 437 35.35 -6.98 3.96
CA ALA A 437 34.12 -7.27 3.24
C ALA A 437 34.44 -7.70 1.82
N SER A 438 33.74 -8.71 1.32
CA SER A 438 33.86 -9.19 -0.04
C SER A 438 32.51 -9.53 -0.64
N ASP A 439 32.44 -9.44 -1.96
CA ASP A 439 31.28 -9.74 -2.79
C ASP A 439 31.73 -10.60 -3.99
N ASP A 440 30.84 -11.39 -4.57
CA ASP A 440 31.15 -12.26 -5.72
C ASP A 440 31.06 -11.56 -7.08
N VAL A 441 30.34 -10.44 -7.18
CA VAL A 441 30.30 -9.58 -8.38
C VAL A 441 31.25 -8.38 -8.22
N ASP A 442 31.23 -7.73 -7.05
CA ASP A 442 31.88 -6.43 -6.81
C ASP A 442 33.26 -6.53 -6.11
N GLY A 443 33.70 -7.73 -5.73
CA GLY A 443 35.07 -8.01 -5.25
C GLY A 443 35.37 -7.57 -3.80
N ASP A 444 36.57 -7.03 -3.53
CA ASP A 444 36.95 -6.58 -2.18
C ASP A 444 36.35 -5.20 -1.87
N LEU A 445 35.35 -5.19 -0.98
CA LEU A 445 34.64 -4.00 -0.51
C LEU A 445 35.17 -3.46 0.81
N THR A 446 36.31 -3.96 1.31
CA THR A 446 36.87 -3.60 2.63
C THR A 446 37.07 -2.09 2.79
N ALA A 447 37.47 -1.38 1.73
CA ALA A 447 37.62 0.07 1.73
C ALA A 447 36.28 0.83 1.78
N LYS A 448 35.17 0.23 1.32
CA LYS A 448 33.81 0.81 1.33
C LYS A 448 33.09 0.61 2.69
N ILE A 449 33.69 -0.07 3.68
CA ILE A 449 33.02 -0.37 4.96
C ILE A 449 32.76 0.90 5.79
N ASN A 450 31.48 1.25 5.93
CA ASN A 450 31.01 2.26 6.85
C ASN A 450 31.04 1.71 8.28
N LYS A 451 31.90 2.29 9.11
CA LYS A 451 32.03 1.98 10.54
C LYS A 451 31.37 3.07 11.38
N SER A 452 30.50 2.69 12.32
CA SER A 452 29.82 3.61 13.23
C SER A 452 29.90 3.18 14.70
N GLY A 453 29.65 4.15 15.59
CA GLY A 453 29.86 4.00 17.04
C GLY A 453 31.29 4.36 17.47
N SER A 454 31.46 4.61 18.77
CA SER A 454 32.74 4.96 19.40
C SER A 454 32.92 4.22 20.72
N VAL A 455 34.17 4.16 21.22
CA VAL A 455 34.52 3.55 22.51
C VAL A 455 35.18 4.62 23.37
N ASN A 456 34.63 4.90 24.55
CA ASN A 456 35.27 5.76 25.54
C ASN A 456 35.85 4.86 26.65
N THR A 457 37.16 4.61 26.62
CA THR A 457 37.81 3.74 27.61
C THR A 457 37.98 4.38 28.99
N ALA A 458 37.82 5.70 29.13
CA ALA A 458 37.84 6.39 30.42
C ALA A 458 36.55 6.20 31.23
N LYS A 459 35.50 5.59 30.64
CA LYS A 459 34.22 5.33 31.31
C LYS A 459 33.82 3.86 31.20
N ILE A 460 33.41 3.26 32.32
CA ILE A 460 32.92 1.88 32.36
C ILE A 460 31.54 1.79 31.68
N GLY A 461 31.37 0.74 30.87
CA GLY A 461 30.18 0.56 30.05
C GLY A 461 30.36 -0.50 28.96
N THR A 462 29.30 -0.74 28.19
CA THR A 462 29.34 -1.57 26.99
C THR A 462 29.17 -0.67 25.76
N TYR A 463 30.22 -0.59 24.95
CA TYR A 463 30.26 0.15 23.70
C TYR A 463 30.03 -0.82 22.54
N VAL A 464 29.41 -0.34 21.46
CA VAL A 464 29.11 -1.14 20.26
C VAL A 464 29.60 -0.40 19.03
N LEU A 465 30.53 -1.02 18.31
CA LEU A 465 30.93 -0.62 16.97
C LEU A 465 30.11 -1.43 15.97
N LYS A 466 29.55 -0.78 14.96
CA LYS A 466 28.82 -1.42 13.85
C LYS A 466 29.59 -1.26 12.54
N TYR A 467 29.48 -2.25 11.66
CA TYR A 467 30.12 -2.29 10.35
C TYR A 467 29.06 -2.65 9.30
N SER A 468 28.95 -1.83 8.26
CA SER A 468 27.95 -1.94 7.19
C SER A 468 28.57 -1.53 5.86
N VAL A 469 28.20 -2.21 4.78
CA VAL A 469 28.63 -1.90 3.40
C VAL A 469 27.51 -2.30 2.45
N SER A 470 27.48 -1.69 1.28
CA SER A 470 26.75 -2.18 0.10
C SER A 470 27.72 -2.28 -1.07
N ASP A 471 27.41 -3.16 -2.01
CA ASP A 471 28.01 -3.24 -3.35
C ASP A 471 27.56 -2.08 -4.26
N ALA A 472 27.94 -2.15 -5.54
CA ALA A 472 27.57 -1.19 -6.58
C ALA A 472 26.11 -1.31 -7.09
N ALA A 473 25.45 -2.46 -6.94
CA ALA A 473 24.03 -2.64 -7.29
C ALA A 473 23.09 -2.11 -6.19
N GLY A 474 23.59 -2.00 -4.96
CA GLY A 474 22.94 -1.44 -3.79
C GLY A 474 22.62 -2.46 -2.69
N ASN A 475 22.98 -3.73 -2.85
CA ASN A 475 22.58 -4.76 -1.89
C ASN A 475 23.32 -4.59 -0.55
N ALA A 476 22.57 -4.45 0.55
CA ALA A 476 23.18 -4.14 1.85
C ALA A 476 23.68 -5.40 2.57
N ALA A 477 24.93 -5.41 3.01
CA ALA A 477 25.51 -6.47 3.84
C ALA A 477 24.73 -6.69 5.15
N MET A 478 24.83 -7.90 5.72
CA MET A 478 24.38 -8.14 7.10
C MET A 478 25.29 -7.42 8.11
N VAL A 479 24.79 -6.34 8.71
CA VAL A 479 25.53 -5.48 9.67
C VAL A 479 26.18 -6.31 10.78
N LYS A 480 27.51 -6.34 10.81
CA LYS A 480 28.27 -6.96 11.92
C LYS A 480 28.46 -5.94 13.04
N SER A 481 28.61 -6.42 14.27
CA SER A 481 28.82 -5.58 15.45
C SER A 481 29.93 -6.13 16.34
N ARG A 482 30.82 -5.26 16.83
CA ARG A 482 31.81 -5.58 17.86
C ARG A 482 31.40 -4.94 19.18
N LYS A 483 31.28 -5.75 20.23
CA LYS A 483 30.93 -5.33 21.60
C LYS A 483 32.21 -5.15 22.41
N VAL A 484 32.49 -3.91 22.84
CA VAL A 484 33.66 -3.56 23.63
C VAL A 484 33.21 -3.20 25.05
N ILE A 485 33.60 -4.01 26.02
CA ILE A 485 33.20 -3.87 27.43
C ILE A 485 34.35 -3.22 28.17
N VAL A 486 34.16 -1.98 28.65
CA VAL A 486 35.10 -1.30 29.54
C VAL A 486 34.72 -1.64 30.98
N SER A 487 35.65 -2.23 31.74
CA SER A 487 35.43 -2.67 33.12
C SER A 487 36.52 -2.17 34.08
N GLY A 488 36.28 -2.31 35.39
CA GLY A 488 37.35 -2.13 36.38
C GLY A 488 38.51 -3.12 36.18
N ASN A 489 39.60 -2.89 36.91
CA ASN A 489 40.78 -3.74 36.93
C ASN A 489 40.58 -4.91 37.92
N PRO A 490 40.54 -6.17 37.45
CA PRO A 490 40.32 -7.33 38.32
C PRO A 490 41.51 -7.63 39.25
N VAL A 491 42.74 -7.21 38.89
CA VAL A 491 43.93 -7.42 39.74
C VAL A 491 43.89 -6.48 40.95
N ALA A 492 43.54 -5.21 40.72
CA ALA A 492 43.27 -4.27 41.81
C ALA A 492 42.06 -4.73 42.65
N GLY A 493 41.02 -5.27 42.01
CA GLY A 493 39.87 -5.86 42.69
C GLY A 493 40.23 -7.05 43.59
N ALA A 494 41.14 -7.92 43.14
CA ALA A 494 41.65 -9.05 43.92
C ALA A 494 42.46 -8.57 45.13
N ALA A 495 43.29 -7.54 44.98
CA ALA A 495 44.01 -6.92 46.10
C ALA A 495 43.02 -6.31 47.13
N LEU A 496 42.01 -5.60 46.65
CA LEU A 496 40.97 -4.99 47.49
C LEU A 496 40.12 -6.04 48.21
N ALA A 497 39.78 -7.14 47.54
CA ALA A 497 39.09 -8.30 48.13
C ALA A 497 39.95 -9.00 49.19
N LYS A 498 41.26 -9.14 48.94
CA LYS A 498 42.22 -9.68 49.94
C LYS A 498 42.28 -8.80 51.19
N ALA A 499 42.27 -7.47 51.04
CA ALA A 499 42.30 -6.53 52.16
C ALA A 499 40.96 -6.43 52.92
N LYS A 500 39.83 -6.33 52.22
CA LYS A 500 38.51 -6.01 52.83
C LYS A 500 37.57 -7.22 53.00
N CYS A 501 37.67 -8.25 52.16
CA CYS A 501 36.71 -9.36 52.12
C CYS A 501 37.26 -10.66 52.72
N LYS A 502 38.56 -10.96 52.58
CA LYS A 502 39.20 -12.20 53.09
C LYS A 502 39.03 -12.43 54.61
N ILE A 503 38.81 -11.34 55.37
CA ILE A 503 38.52 -11.37 56.81
C ILE A 503 37.27 -12.21 57.10
N CYS A 504 36.18 -12.00 56.36
CA CYS A 504 34.91 -12.67 56.57
C CYS A 504 34.63 -13.82 55.57
N HIS A 505 35.38 -13.92 54.47
CA HIS A 505 35.09 -14.83 53.37
C HIS A 505 36.33 -15.63 52.93
N ASN A 506 36.12 -16.79 52.28
CA ASN A 506 37.09 -17.29 51.30
C ASN A 506 36.81 -16.64 49.95
N LEU A 507 37.87 -16.31 49.21
CA LEU A 507 37.75 -15.71 47.88
C LEU A 507 37.83 -16.79 46.80
N ASP A 508 38.88 -17.61 46.91
CA ASP A 508 39.37 -18.53 45.89
C ASP A 508 38.71 -19.92 45.95
N THR A 509 37.87 -20.16 46.97
CA THR A 509 37.14 -21.42 47.22
C THR A 509 35.68 -21.15 47.62
N THR A 510 34.84 -22.19 47.50
CA THR A 510 33.43 -22.18 47.93
C THR A 510 33.24 -22.38 49.43
N ALA A 511 34.30 -22.74 50.16
CA ALA A 511 34.24 -22.99 51.60
C ALA A 511 33.83 -21.72 52.37
N ASN A 512 33.07 -21.89 53.45
CA ASN A 512 32.52 -20.77 54.23
C ASN A 512 33.46 -20.33 55.36
N LYS A 513 33.26 -19.10 55.84
CA LYS A 513 33.74 -18.60 57.13
C LYS A 513 32.57 -17.89 57.84
N THR A 514 32.83 -16.77 58.51
CA THR A 514 31.84 -15.81 59.02
C THR A 514 30.80 -15.38 57.97
N GLY A 515 31.21 -15.32 56.71
CA GLY A 515 30.39 -15.18 55.51
C GLY A 515 30.60 -16.32 54.51
N PRO A 516 29.74 -16.43 53.48
CA PRO A 516 29.81 -17.51 52.49
C PRO A 516 31.03 -17.38 51.56
N GLY A 517 31.50 -18.50 51.00
CA GLY A 517 32.57 -18.49 49.98
C GLY A 517 32.20 -17.66 48.75
N LEU A 518 33.12 -16.81 48.28
CA LEU A 518 32.88 -15.85 47.19
C LEU A 518 33.27 -16.37 45.80
N LYS A 519 33.90 -17.54 45.68
CA LYS A 519 34.10 -18.20 44.38
C LYS A 519 32.77 -18.45 43.69
N GLY A 520 32.66 -18.07 42.41
CA GLY A 520 31.45 -18.13 41.62
C GLY A 520 30.29 -17.37 42.25
N VAL A 521 30.53 -16.20 42.87
CA VAL A 521 29.44 -15.40 43.45
C VAL A 521 28.66 -14.63 42.39
N PHE A 522 29.31 -14.14 41.33
CA PHE A 522 28.64 -13.42 40.26
C PHE A 522 27.61 -14.31 39.54
N ASN A 523 26.43 -13.77 39.27
CA ASN A 523 25.23 -14.48 38.77
C ASN A 523 24.72 -15.66 39.63
N ARG A 524 25.36 -16.04 40.73
CA ARG A 524 24.81 -17.02 41.67
C ARG A 524 23.59 -16.45 42.39
N ARG A 525 22.55 -17.26 42.57
CA ARG A 525 21.38 -16.91 43.38
C ARG A 525 21.82 -16.49 44.80
N ALA A 526 21.20 -15.46 45.36
CA ALA A 526 21.43 -15.10 46.75
C ALA A 526 20.88 -16.17 47.71
N GLY A 527 21.54 -16.36 48.85
CA GLY A 527 21.13 -17.35 49.85
C GLY A 527 21.47 -18.82 49.58
N THR A 528 22.19 -19.16 48.49
CA THR A 528 22.38 -20.57 48.05
C THR A 528 23.80 -21.14 48.18
N ALA A 529 24.76 -20.45 48.80
CA ALA A 529 26.07 -21.06 49.06
C ALA A 529 25.92 -22.27 50.00
N ALA A 530 26.36 -23.44 49.53
CA ALA A 530 26.23 -24.71 50.25
C ALA A 530 26.80 -24.63 51.68
N GLY A 531 26.06 -25.17 52.65
CA GLY A 531 26.45 -25.18 54.06
C GLY A 531 26.41 -23.82 54.79
N PHE A 532 26.10 -22.70 54.15
CA PHE A 532 26.07 -21.40 54.84
C PHE A 532 24.71 -21.09 55.50
N ARG A 533 24.72 -20.72 56.78
CA ARG A 533 23.52 -20.36 57.56
C ARG A 533 23.10 -18.90 57.30
N TYR A 534 22.41 -18.67 56.19
CA TYR A 534 21.80 -17.39 55.84
C TYR A 534 20.64 -16.97 56.75
N GLY A 535 20.45 -15.66 56.93
CA GLY A 535 19.24 -15.08 57.51
C GLY A 535 18.06 -15.05 56.53
N LYS A 536 16.83 -14.86 57.06
CA LYS A 536 15.55 -15.02 56.34
C LYS A 536 15.56 -14.40 54.93
N THR A 537 15.74 -13.08 54.81
CA THR A 537 15.67 -12.34 53.53
C THR A 537 16.58 -12.92 52.46
N LEU A 538 17.83 -13.28 52.80
CA LEU A 538 18.76 -13.88 51.84
C LEU A 538 18.36 -15.33 51.52
N LYS A 539 17.99 -16.14 52.51
CA LYS A 539 17.58 -17.55 52.31
C LYS A 539 16.35 -17.67 51.40
N THR A 540 15.38 -16.75 51.51
CA THR A 540 14.15 -16.75 50.70
C THR A 540 14.27 -15.92 49.41
N SER A 541 15.43 -15.32 49.14
CA SER A 541 15.61 -14.47 47.94
C SER A 541 15.53 -15.26 46.63
N SER A 542 15.01 -14.61 45.59
CA SER A 542 14.89 -15.13 44.22
C SER A 542 15.91 -14.54 43.24
N TRP A 543 16.67 -13.50 43.64
CA TRP A 543 17.58 -12.79 42.75
C TRP A 543 18.96 -13.45 42.64
N ASN A 544 19.63 -13.18 41.52
CA ASN A 544 21.04 -13.51 41.27
C ASN A 544 21.94 -12.31 41.53
N TRP A 545 23.21 -12.53 41.91
CA TRP A 545 24.20 -11.47 42.09
C TRP A 545 24.74 -10.95 40.75
N ASP A 546 23.87 -10.28 40.00
CA ASP A 546 24.24 -9.48 38.84
C ASP A 546 25.03 -8.22 39.23
N GLU A 547 25.55 -7.49 38.22
CA GLU A 547 26.36 -6.29 38.46
C GLU A 547 25.59 -5.17 39.16
N ALA A 548 24.31 -4.96 38.85
CA ALA A 548 23.54 -3.89 39.48
C ALA A 548 23.35 -4.19 40.98
N LYS A 549 23.04 -5.44 41.33
CA LYS A 549 22.87 -5.86 42.73
C LYS A 549 24.19 -5.92 43.49
N LEU A 550 25.32 -6.27 42.85
CA LEU A 550 26.65 -6.13 43.46
C LEU A 550 27.05 -4.66 43.65
N ARG A 551 26.72 -3.75 42.70
CA ARG A 551 26.93 -2.30 42.88
C ARG A 551 26.13 -1.76 44.07
N ILE A 552 24.86 -2.16 44.21
CA ILE A 552 24.04 -1.77 45.37
C ILE A 552 24.58 -2.39 46.66
N TRP A 553 24.99 -3.66 46.65
CA TRP A 553 25.46 -4.39 47.84
C TRP A 553 26.82 -3.93 48.37
N LEU A 554 27.76 -3.66 47.46
CA LEU A 554 29.14 -3.29 47.80
C LEU A 554 29.35 -1.77 47.80
N GLY A 555 28.44 -0.99 47.21
CA GLY A 555 28.53 0.47 47.09
C GLY A 555 28.27 1.27 48.37
N GLN A 556 27.75 0.63 49.43
CA GLN A 556 27.24 1.31 50.62
C GLN A 556 27.26 0.38 51.86
N LYS A 557 26.72 0.86 52.98
CA LYS A 557 26.46 0.05 54.17
C LYS A 557 25.53 -1.12 53.84
N THR A 558 25.99 -2.36 54.03
CA THR A 558 25.22 -3.56 53.64
C THR A 558 23.87 -3.71 54.35
N ARG A 559 23.69 -3.09 55.53
CA ARG A 559 22.39 -3.01 56.23
C ARG A 559 21.34 -2.14 55.51
N ASN A 560 21.78 -1.20 54.67
CA ASN A 560 20.92 -0.42 53.78
C ASN A 560 20.73 -1.18 52.46
N ALA A 561 21.83 -1.69 51.91
CA ALA A 561 21.80 -2.39 50.63
C ALA A 561 20.91 -3.64 50.63
N VAL A 562 20.84 -4.40 51.73
CA VAL A 562 19.94 -5.56 51.79
C VAL A 562 18.48 -5.15 51.56
N LYS A 563 18.04 -4.04 52.16
CA LYS A 563 16.69 -3.48 52.00
C LYS A 563 16.44 -3.01 50.58
N GLN A 564 17.42 -2.32 49.98
CA GLN A 564 17.32 -1.82 48.61
C GLN A 564 17.31 -2.96 47.56
N VAL A 565 18.05 -4.05 47.78
CA VAL A 565 18.10 -5.19 46.86
C VAL A 565 16.87 -6.10 47.01
N SER A 566 16.29 -6.23 48.22
CA SER A 566 15.11 -7.07 48.46
C SER A 566 13.77 -6.34 48.34
N GLY A 567 13.75 -4.99 48.35
CA GLY A 567 12.52 -4.19 48.41
C GLY A 567 11.83 -4.22 49.79
N ASP A 568 12.49 -4.75 50.82
CA ASP A 568 11.92 -5.00 52.16
C ASP A 568 12.60 -4.09 53.20
N SER A 569 11.83 -3.19 53.81
CA SER A 569 12.32 -2.21 54.80
C SER A 569 12.70 -2.84 56.14
N ALA A 570 12.21 -4.05 56.45
CA ALA A 570 12.58 -4.84 57.62
C ALA A 570 13.80 -5.77 57.36
N ALA A 571 14.28 -5.84 56.11
CA ALA A 571 15.37 -6.75 55.74
C ALA A 571 16.65 -6.51 56.54
N ALA A 572 17.30 -7.61 56.91
CA ALA A 572 18.50 -7.62 57.75
C ALA A 572 19.59 -8.55 57.17
N THR A 573 20.85 -8.18 57.43
CA THR A 573 22.02 -8.99 57.06
C THR A 573 23.05 -8.99 58.19
N ARG A 574 23.73 -10.14 58.38
CA ARG A 574 24.84 -10.28 59.33
C ARG A 574 26.15 -9.66 58.80
N MET A 575 26.22 -9.36 57.50
CA MET A 575 27.37 -8.68 56.90
C MET A 575 27.37 -7.21 57.32
N ASN A 576 28.42 -6.78 58.03
CA ASN A 576 28.58 -5.41 58.53
C ASN A 576 29.68 -4.66 57.75
N PHE A 577 29.49 -4.51 56.44
CA PHE A 577 30.43 -3.83 55.54
C PHE A 577 29.99 -2.37 55.34
N LYS A 578 30.95 -1.43 55.32
CA LYS A 578 30.67 0.01 55.14
C LYS A 578 30.41 0.40 53.67
N GLY A 579 30.87 -0.41 52.72
CA GLY A 579 30.87 -0.11 51.29
C GLY A 579 32.25 0.31 50.76
N VAL A 580 32.37 0.35 49.44
CA VAL A 580 33.44 0.97 48.63
C VAL A 580 32.81 1.71 47.46
N SER A 581 33.46 2.73 46.91
CA SER A 581 32.91 3.60 45.87
C SER A 581 33.91 3.84 44.73
N GLY A 582 33.44 4.43 43.63
CA GLY A 582 34.28 4.76 42.47
C GLY A 582 35.04 3.55 41.90
N SER A 583 36.28 3.79 41.50
CA SER A 583 37.17 2.77 40.93
C SER A 583 37.36 1.55 41.83
N ASP A 584 37.36 1.69 43.15
CA ASP A 584 37.46 0.57 44.10
C ASP A 584 36.26 -0.39 43.96
N LEU A 585 35.05 0.14 43.84
CA LEU A 585 33.83 -0.64 43.59
C LEU A 585 33.87 -1.33 42.23
N ASP A 586 34.29 -0.60 41.19
CA ASP A 586 34.42 -1.11 39.82
C ASP A 586 35.44 -2.24 39.72
N ASN A 587 36.60 -2.07 40.37
CA ASN A 587 37.68 -3.06 40.44
C ASN A 587 37.20 -4.32 41.18
N LEU A 588 36.57 -4.16 42.35
CA LEU A 588 36.04 -5.29 43.14
C LEU A 588 35.00 -6.09 42.34
N ILE A 589 34.11 -5.43 41.61
CA ILE A 589 33.11 -6.10 40.77
C ILE A 589 33.74 -6.74 39.53
N ALA A 590 34.78 -6.14 38.94
CA ALA A 590 35.54 -6.77 37.87
C ALA A 590 36.25 -8.06 38.32
N PHE A 591 36.77 -8.09 39.55
CA PHE A 591 37.30 -9.31 40.18
C PHE A 591 36.20 -10.36 40.40
N LEU A 592 35.09 -10.00 41.07
CA LEU A 592 34.01 -10.96 41.37
C LEU A 592 33.32 -11.52 40.11
N LYS A 593 33.38 -10.83 38.97
CA LYS A 593 32.95 -11.32 37.65
C LYS A 593 33.85 -12.42 37.05
N GLN A 594 35.05 -12.61 37.59
CA GLN A 594 36.07 -13.55 37.09
C GLN A 594 36.42 -14.65 38.11
N ASN A 595 35.79 -14.64 39.30
CA ASN A 595 36.15 -15.44 40.48
C ASN A 595 34.97 -16.24 41.03
#